data_AF-I9GIS1-F1
#
_entry.id   AF-I9GIS1-F1
#
_cell.length_a   1.000
_cell.length_b   1.000
_cell.length_c   1.000
_cell.angle_alpha   90.00
_cell.angle_beta   90.00
_cell.angle_gamma   90.00
#
_symmetry.space_group_name_H-M   'P 1'
#
loop_
_entity.id
_entity.type
_entity.pdbx_description
1 polymer ?
#
loop_
_entity_poly.entity_id
_entity_poly.type
_entity_poly.pdbx_seq_one_letter_code
_entity_poly.pdbx_strand_id
1 'polypeptide(L)'
;MLLSVFVFWGCSNDDDEEVRHILSLPDYEAETIDLGDTQHPVDTWSTSYDYEGQTYTTNYFHTLLTDKSNIFEFDCTSSDIYGFGSDAFAFTNCTSGNYSAVTKKGVNNNTYVVVGASGYKVGSNSDTEVSIRFKNSNNTNYSVKGLFITNSAYAYTSMTEGTPLYHNQGKEDKFDTTDSFKLTIYNLDKTMHVDCYLAEGTNILTEWKWINLSALGETKGLKFALTSTKEDEYGMMTPAYFCLDGITLIEK
;
A
#
# COMPACT_ATOMS: atom_id res chain seq x y z
N MET A 1 -17.95 33.02 63.01
CA MET A 1 -16.95 31.96 63.23
C MET A 1 -16.40 31.58 61.86
N LEU A 2 -15.08 31.48 61.77
CA LEU A 2 -14.27 31.42 60.54
C LEU A 2 -14.56 30.21 59.63
N LEU A 3 -14.27 30.42 58.33
CA LEU A 3 -13.70 29.53 57.29
C LEU A 3 -14.03 28.02 57.38
N SER A 4 -14.35 27.35 56.28
CA SER A 4 -13.35 27.13 55.22
C SER A 4 -13.98 26.61 53.92
N VAL A 5 -13.56 27.23 52.83
CA VAL A 5 -13.70 26.77 51.45
C VAL A 5 -12.59 25.75 51.21
N PHE A 6 -12.92 24.55 50.74
CA PHE A 6 -11.96 23.63 50.15
C PHE A 6 -12.15 23.64 48.63
N VAL A 7 -11.37 24.49 47.96
CA VAL A 7 -11.04 24.28 46.55
C VAL A 7 -9.95 23.22 46.53
N PHE A 8 -10.29 22.01 46.09
CA PHE A 8 -9.27 21.04 45.72
C PHE A 8 -8.75 21.41 44.34
N TRP A 9 -7.64 22.15 44.34
CA TRP A 9 -6.71 22.22 43.23
C TRP A 9 -5.96 20.88 43.21
N GLY A 10 -6.43 19.95 42.39
CA GLY A 10 -5.72 18.72 42.07
C GLY A 10 -4.77 19.00 40.91
N CYS A 11 -3.48 19.07 41.21
CA CYS A 11 -2.41 19.24 40.24
C CYS A 11 -2.36 18.10 39.21
N SER A 12 -2.26 18.48 37.94
CA SER A 12 -1.38 17.93 36.90
C SER A 12 -1.12 16.42 36.98
N ASN A 13 -1.93 15.67 36.21
CA ASN A 13 -1.38 14.66 35.33
C ASN A 13 -1.68 15.16 33.91
N ASP A 14 -0.75 15.91 33.34
CA ASP A 14 -0.65 16.04 31.88
C ASP A 14 -0.11 14.69 31.37
N ASP A 15 -0.95 13.67 31.43
CA ASP A 15 -0.81 12.55 30.51
C ASP A 15 -1.33 13.12 29.19
N ASP A 16 -0.45 13.73 28.39
CA ASP A 16 -0.70 14.03 26.98
C ASP A 16 -1.10 12.70 26.33
N GLU A 17 -2.40 12.41 26.31
CA GLU A 17 -2.96 11.18 25.79
C GLU A 17 -2.73 11.22 24.28
N GLU A 18 -1.60 10.64 23.84
CA GLU A 18 -1.23 10.53 22.42
C GLU A 18 -2.43 10.08 21.60
N VAL A 19 -2.98 10.97 20.78
CA VAL A 19 -4.16 10.67 19.97
C VAL A 19 -3.72 9.73 18.85
N ARG A 20 -4.30 8.53 18.84
CA ARG A 20 -3.97 7.48 17.88
C ARG A 20 -5.05 7.37 16.81
N HIS A 21 -4.60 7.36 15.56
CA HIS A 21 -5.46 7.12 14.41
C HIS A 21 -5.05 5.81 13.75
N ILE A 22 -5.99 4.87 13.65
CA ILE A 22 -5.75 3.56 13.04
C ILE A 22 -6.58 3.48 11.77
N LEU A 23 -5.97 2.98 10.69
CA LEU A 23 -6.64 2.76 9.41
C LEU A 23 -7.97 2.00 9.59
N SER A 24 -9.07 2.59 9.12
CA SER A 24 -10.41 2.03 9.26
C SER A 24 -11.07 1.88 7.89
N LEU A 25 -10.87 0.75 7.24
CA LEU A 25 -11.35 0.49 5.87
C LEU A 25 -12.89 0.29 5.78
N PRO A 26 -13.50 0.58 4.62
CA PRO A 26 -14.86 0.19 4.27
C PRO A 26 -15.14 -1.30 4.47
N ASP A 27 -16.40 -1.64 4.79
CA ASP A 27 -16.88 -3.02 4.72
C ASP A 27 -17.58 -3.23 3.37
N TYR A 28 -17.33 -4.36 2.72
CA TYR A 28 -17.99 -4.74 1.47
C TYR A 28 -18.78 -6.03 1.67
N GLU A 29 -20.03 -6.04 1.21
CA GLU A 29 -20.96 -7.18 1.33
C GLU A 29 -20.57 -8.36 0.43
N ALA A 30 -19.91 -8.09 -0.69
CA ALA A 30 -19.40 -9.08 -1.64
C ALA A 30 -17.89 -8.89 -1.86
N GLU A 31 -17.22 -9.90 -2.41
CA GLU A 31 -15.82 -9.77 -2.80
C GLU A 31 -15.66 -8.64 -3.83
N THR A 32 -14.88 -7.63 -3.44
CA THR A 32 -14.74 -6.36 -4.14
C THR A 32 -13.27 -5.98 -4.19
N ILE A 33 -12.83 -5.47 -5.33
CA ILE A 33 -11.66 -4.60 -5.42
C ILE A 33 -12.17 -3.19 -5.70
N ASP A 34 -12.05 -2.32 -4.71
CA ASP A 34 -12.51 -0.95 -4.79
C ASP A 34 -11.42 -0.08 -5.43
N LEU A 35 -11.72 0.35 -6.65
CA LEU A 35 -10.88 1.22 -7.46
C LEU A 35 -11.34 2.68 -7.40
N GLY A 36 -12.27 3.02 -6.50
CA GLY A 36 -12.87 4.33 -6.34
C GLY A 36 -13.93 4.65 -7.40
N ASP A 37 -14.36 5.91 -7.45
CA ASP A 37 -15.34 6.37 -8.46
C ASP A 37 -14.67 6.56 -9.82
N THR A 38 -14.59 5.48 -10.59
CA THR A 38 -14.06 5.49 -11.96
C THR A 38 -14.97 6.19 -12.97
N GLN A 39 -16.20 6.57 -12.59
CA GLN A 39 -17.08 7.40 -13.42
C GLN A 39 -16.76 8.89 -13.27
N HIS A 40 -16.24 9.31 -12.10
CA HIS A 40 -15.80 10.68 -11.81
C HIS A 40 -14.37 10.70 -11.23
N PRO A 41 -13.37 10.23 -11.98
CA PRO A 41 -11.97 10.24 -11.53
C PRO A 41 -11.42 11.66 -11.40
N VAL A 42 -10.37 11.82 -10.59
CA VAL A 42 -9.68 13.11 -10.41
C VAL A 42 -8.75 13.45 -11.57
N ASP A 43 -8.25 12.44 -12.29
CA ASP A 43 -7.51 12.60 -13.55
C ASP A 43 -7.78 11.40 -14.47
N THR A 44 -7.63 11.63 -15.78
CA THR A 44 -7.75 10.60 -16.82
C THR A 44 -6.73 10.83 -17.92
N TRP A 45 -6.16 9.76 -18.45
CA TRP A 45 -5.32 9.81 -19.63
C TRP A 45 -5.46 8.53 -20.45
N SER A 46 -4.92 8.53 -21.66
CA SER A 46 -4.95 7.37 -22.54
C SER A 46 -3.58 7.14 -23.17
N THR A 47 -3.25 5.88 -23.40
CA THR A 47 -2.10 5.48 -24.23
C THR A 47 -2.60 4.64 -25.39
N SER A 48 -2.00 4.82 -26.57
CA SER A 48 -2.36 4.04 -27.75
C SER A 48 -1.12 3.49 -28.45
N TYR A 49 -1.25 2.29 -29.02
CA TYR A 49 -0.25 1.70 -29.91
C TYR A 49 -0.93 1.01 -31.10
N ASP A 50 -0.24 0.97 -32.24
CA ASP A 50 -0.72 0.29 -33.44
C ASP A 50 -0.06 -1.09 -33.58
N TYR A 51 -0.87 -2.12 -33.81
CA TYR A 51 -0.41 -3.47 -34.08
C TYR A 51 -1.29 -4.12 -35.16
N GLU A 52 -0.65 -4.69 -36.20
CA GLU A 52 -1.33 -5.33 -37.34
C GLU A 52 -2.42 -4.45 -38.02
N GLY A 53 -2.20 -3.13 -38.05
CA GLY A 53 -3.13 -2.18 -38.68
C GLY A 53 -4.35 -1.83 -37.82
N GLN A 54 -4.35 -2.24 -36.55
CA GLN A 54 -5.36 -1.86 -35.55
C GLN A 54 -4.72 -1.00 -34.46
N THR A 55 -5.42 0.06 -34.06
CA THR A 55 -5.05 0.89 -32.91
C THR A 55 -5.68 0.31 -31.65
N TYR A 56 -4.83 0.04 -30.66
CA TYR A 56 -5.23 -0.38 -29.32
C TYR A 56 -5.07 0.82 -28.39
N THR A 57 -6.14 1.17 -27.69
CA THR A 57 -6.15 2.28 -26.71
C THR A 57 -6.49 1.73 -25.34
N THR A 58 -5.71 2.16 -24.34
CA THR A 58 -5.98 1.92 -22.93
C THR A 58 -6.30 3.24 -22.27
N ASN A 59 -7.43 3.32 -21.58
CA ASN A 59 -7.84 4.49 -20.81
C ASN A 59 -7.56 4.25 -19.34
N TYR A 60 -6.91 5.22 -18.71
CA TYR A 60 -6.52 5.18 -17.32
C TYR A 60 -7.35 6.17 -16.50
N PHE A 61 -7.62 5.78 -15.27
CA PHE A 61 -8.40 6.53 -14.29
C PHE A 61 -7.57 6.66 -13.01
N HIS A 62 -7.40 7.88 -12.53
CA HIS A 62 -6.87 8.15 -11.19
C HIS A 62 -8.01 8.59 -10.28
N THR A 63 -8.23 7.84 -9.21
CA THR A 63 -9.21 8.12 -8.17
C THR A 63 -8.50 8.28 -6.83
N LEU A 64 -9.21 8.85 -5.86
CA LEU A 64 -8.74 9.01 -4.49
C LEU A 64 -9.62 8.18 -3.56
N LEU A 65 -9.04 7.17 -2.94
CA LEU A 65 -9.72 6.36 -1.94
C LEU A 65 -9.53 7.00 -0.57
N THR A 66 -10.55 6.95 0.28
CA THR A 66 -10.44 7.38 1.68
C THR A 66 -10.98 6.31 2.61
N ASP A 67 -10.33 6.14 3.74
CA ASP A 67 -10.85 5.28 4.80
C ASP A 67 -12.09 5.91 5.48
N LYS A 68 -12.77 5.16 6.36
CA LYS A 68 -13.97 5.63 7.07
C LYS A 68 -13.70 6.86 7.96
N SER A 69 -12.48 7.03 8.45
CA SER A 69 -12.11 8.18 9.28
C SER A 69 -11.82 9.44 8.46
N ASN A 70 -11.65 9.33 7.14
CA ASN A 70 -11.18 10.37 6.23
C ASN A 70 -9.77 10.91 6.56
N ILE A 71 -8.99 10.18 7.36
CA ILE A 71 -7.61 10.55 7.70
C ILE A 71 -6.65 10.00 6.64
N PHE A 72 -6.92 8.81 6.11
CA PHE A 72 -6.04 8.17 5.15
C PHE A 72 -6.63 8.33 3.75
N GLU A 73 -5.87 8.98 2.86
CA GLU A 73 -6.18 9.09 1.44
C GLU A 73 -5.15 8.31 0.62
N PHE A 74 -5.59 7.59 -0.42
CA PHE A 74 -4.75 6.73 -1.23
C PHE A 74 -4.93 7.04 -2.71
N ASP A 75 -3.83 7.12 -3.45
CA ASP A 75 -3.87 7.18 -4.92
C ASP A 75 -4.25 5.83 -5.51
N CYS A 76 -5.40 5.75 -6.18
CA CYS A 76 -5.78 4.57 -6.93
C CYS A 76 -5.69 4.84 -8.42
N THR A 77 -4.79 4.15 -9.12
CA THR A 77 -4.77 4.16 -10.58
C THR A 77 -5.32 2.83 -11.11
N SER A 78 -6.10 2.92 -12.18
CA SER A 78 -6.71 1.77 -12.83
C SER A 78 -6.85 2.01 -14.34
N SER A 79 -7.17 0.97 -15.10
CA SER A 79 -7.50 1.08 -16.52
C SER A 79 -8.70 0.23 -16.91
N ASP A 80 -9.31 0.59 -18.04
CA ASP A 80 -10.44 -0.14 -18.64
C ASP A 80 -10.05 -1.53 -19.17
N ILE A 81 -8.80 -1.71 -19.57
CA ILE A 81 -8.30 -3.00 -20.10
C ILE A 81 -7.70 -3.89 -19.02
N TYR A 82 -6.86 -3.35 -18.13
CA TYR A 82 -6.05 -4.15 -17.20
C TYR A 82 -6.55 -4.12 -15.75
N GLY A 83 -7.52 -3.27 -15.43
CA GLY A 83 -8.02 -3.12 -14.06
C GLY A 83 -7.00 -2.39 -13.17
N PHE A 84 -6.70 -2.94 -12.00
CA PHE A 84 -5.83 -2.33 -10.99
C PHE A 84 -4.42 -2.02 -11.52
N GLY A 85 -3.93 -0.80 -11.25
CA GLY A 85 -2.66 -0.29 -11.77
C GLY A 85 -1.42 -0.95 -11.17
N SER A 86 -0.29 -0.79 -11.86
CA SER A 86 1.05 -1.26 -11.44
C SER A 86 1.66 -0.41 -10.32
N ASP A 87 1.22 0.84 -10.20
CA ASP A 87 1.55 1.81 -9.16
C ASP A 87 0.24 2.43 -8.67
N ALA A 88 -0.34 1.84 -7.63
CA ALA A 88 -1.69 2.15 -7.15
C ALA A 88 -1.94 1.56 -5.76
N PHE A 89 -2.99 2.06 -5.11
CA PHE A 89 -3.60 1.46 -3.93
C PHE A 89 -5.06 1.11 -4.23
N ALA A 90 -5.55 -0.02 -3.73
CA ALA A 90 -6.97 -0.37 -3.76
C ALA A 90 -7.39 -1.03 -2.45
N PHE A 91 -8.66 -0.88 -2.07
CA PHE A 91 -9.21 -1.63 -0.95
C PHE A 91 -9.85 -2.92 -1.46
N THR A 92 -9.68 -4.01 -0.73
CA THR A 92 -10.29 -5.27 -1.13
C THR A 92 -10.60 -6.17 0.05
N ASN A 93 -11.69 -6.92 -0.05
CA ASN A 93 -12.03 -8.04 0.82
C ASN A 93 -12.00 -9.38 0.06
N CYS A 94 -11.43 -9.41 -1.15
CA CYS A 94 -11.31 -10.63 -1.94
C CYS A 94 -10.46 -11.66 -1.19
N THR A 95 -10.91 -12.91 -1.14
CA THR A 95 -10.18 -14.02 -0.50
C THR A 95 -9.30 -14.80 -1.48
N SER A 96 -9.39 -14.47 -2.76
CA SER A 96 -8.68 -15.11 -3.87
C SER A 96 -8.37 -14.13 -5.01
N GLY A 97 -7.57 -14.58 -5.98
CA GLY A 97 -7.11 -13.76 -7.11
C GLY A 97 -5.72 -13.17 -6.89
N ASN A 98 -5.08 -12.72 -7.96
CA ASN A 98 -3.68 -12.29 -7.97
C ASN A 98 -3.35 -11.24 -6.90
N TYR A 99 -4.24 -10.28 -6.70
CA TYR A 99 -4.04 -9.15 -5.80
C TYR A 99 -4.47 -9.42 -4.35
N SER A 100 -5.09 -10.58 -4.08
CA SER A 100 -5.51 -10.91 -2.73
C SER A 100 -4.32 -11.15 -1.80
N ALA A 101 -4.46 -10.82 -0.53
CA ALA A 101 -3.46 -11.16 0.48
C ALA A 101 -3.38 -12.68 0.62
N VAL A 102 -2.17 -13.22 0.78
CA VAL A 102 -1.96 -14.66 1.06
C VAL A 102 -2.66 -15.14 2.33
N THR A 103 -2.91 -14.23 3.27
CA THR A 103 -3.69 -14.43 4.50
C THR A 103 -5.19 -14.53 4.26
N LYS A 104 -5.67 -14.16 3.06
CA LYS A 104 -7.07 -14.15 2.60
C LYS A 104 -8.00 -13.18 3.32
N LYS A 105 -7.49 -12.37 4.25
CA LYS A 105 -8.24 -11.36 5.01
C LYS A 105 -7.30 -10.35 5.65
N GLY A 106 -7.85 -9.21 6.07
CA GLY A 106 -7.15 -8.20 6.88
C GLY A 106 -6.77 -8.69 8.27
N VAL A 107 -6.09 -7.84 9.02
CA VAL A 107 -5.58 -8.14 10.38
C VAL A 107 -6.74 -8.31 11.35
N ASN A 108 -7.71 -7.40 11.32
CA ASN A 108 -8.82 -7.35 12.27
C ASN A 108 -10.20 -7.58 11.61
N ASN A 109 -10.28 -7.50 10.29
CA ASN A 109 -11.51 -7.68 9.52
C ASN A 109 -11.19 -8.31 8.13
N ASN A 110 -12.15 -8.32 7.22
CA ASN A 110 -11.97 -8.93 5.90
C ASN A 110 -11.27 -8.01 4.89
N THR A 111 -11.39 -6.69 5.05
CA THR A 111 -10.87 -5.69 4.12
C THR A 111 -9.41 -5.34 4.45
N TYR A 112 -8.59 -5.19 3.42
CA TYR A 112 -7.19 -4.75 3.51
C TYR A 112 -6.84 -3.92 2.27
N VAL A 113 -5.64 -3.35 2.26
CA VAL A 113 -5.14 -2.58 1.11
C VAL A 113 -4.24 -3.47 0.27
N VAL A 114 -4.48 -3.51 -1.04
CA VAL A 114 -3.48 -4.02 -2.00
C VAL A 114 -2.71 -2.85 -2.59
N VAL A 115 -1.42 -3.05 -2.81
CA VAL A 115 -0.48 -2.06 -3.31
C VAL A 115 0.23 -2.60 -4.53
N GLY A 116 0.15 -1.87 -5.63
CA GLY A 116 1.10 -1.97 -6.75
C GLY A 116 2.22 -0.96 -6.53
N ALA A 117 3.48 -1.39 -6.60
CA ALA A 117 4.66 -0.54 -6.40
C ALA A 117 5.77 -0.90 -7.39
N SER A 118 5.43 -0.87 -8.69
CA SER A 118 6.37 -1.19 -9.77
C SER A 118 7.41 -0.09 -10.03
N GLY A 119 7.17 1.12 -9.52
CA GLY A 119 8.07 2.27 -9.64
C GLY A 119 7.78 3.17 -10.83
N TYR A 120 6.68 2.96 -11.56
CA TYR A 120 6.25 3.87 -12.60
C TYR A 120 5.60 5.12 -12.00
N LYS A 121 5.74 6.22 -12.73
CA LYS A 121 5.00 7.44 -12.45
C LYS A 121 3.66 7.42 -13.16
N VAL A 122 2.68 8.04 -12.55
CA VAL A 122 1.28 8.06 -13.00
C VAL A 122 0.86 9.47 -13.41
N GLY A 123 -0.36 9.57 -13.96
CA GLY A 123 -0.94 10.81 -14.45
C GLY A 123 -0.61 11.08 -15.92
N SER A 124 -1.35 12.00 -16.52
CA SER A 124 -1.22 12.39 -17.94
C SER A 124 0.21 12.76 -18.38
N ASN A 125 1.03 13.29 -17.46
CA ASN A 125 2.42 13.66 -17.72
C ASN A 125 3.46 12.64 -17.24
N SER A 126 3.03 11.53 -16.62
CA SER A 126 3.92 10.52 -16.02
C SER A 126 4.97 11.13 -15.07
N ASP A 127 4.55 12.08 -14.24
CA ASP A 127 5.43 12.84 -13.35
C ASP A 127 5.18 12.59 -11.86
N THR A 128 4.05 11.94 -11.52
CA THR A 128 3.54 11.78 -10.16
C THR A 128 3.82 10.37 -9.61
N GLU A 129 4.32 10.28 -8.38
CA GLU A 129 4.42 9.00 -7.65
C GLU A 129 3.17 8.81 -6.80
N VAL A 130 2.59 7.60 -6.81
CA VAL A 130 1.48 7.27 -5.91
C VAL A 130 1.92 7.29 -4.46
N SER A 131 1.02 7.71 -3.58
CA SER A 131 1.27 7.78 -2.14
C SER A 131 0.01 7.55 -1.33
N ILE A 132 0.23 7.21 -0.06
CA ILE A 132 -0.77 7.37 1.00
C ILE A 132 -0.54 8.75 1.59
N ARG A 133 -1.59 9.55 1.76
CA ARG A 133 -1.55 10.87 2.39
C ARG A 133 -2.40 10.88 3.65
N PHE A 134 -1.92 11.59 4.65
CA PHE A 134 -2.58 11.77 5.93
C PHE A 134 -3.21 13.15 5.98
N LYS A 135 -4.54 13.18 6.06
CA LYS A 135 -5.34 14.40 6.19
C LYS A 135 -5.42 14.79 7.66
N ASN A 136 -5.05 16.03 7.94
CA ASN A 136 -5.29 16.69 9.23
C ASN A 136 -5.85 18.09 8.95
N SER A 137 -6.91 18.49 9.67
CA SER A 137 -7.50 19.83 9.55
C SER A 137 -6.51 20.97 9.86
N ASN A 138 -5.50 20.70 10.69
CA ASN A 138 -4.47 21.66 11.08
C ASN A 138 -3.24 21.62 10.17
N ASN A 139 -3.24 20.76 9.14
CA ASN A 139 -2.14 20.58 8.19
C ASN A 139 -0.79 20.23 8.87
N THR A 140 -0.84 19.62 10.07
CA THR A 140 0.29 19.10 10.84
C THR A 140 0.73 17.72 10.32
N ASN A 141 1.93 17.30 10.69
CA ASN A 141 2.47 16.00 10.34
C ASN A 141 2.11 14.97 11.43
N TYR A 142 2.04 13.69 11.05
CA TYR A 142 1.88 12.58 11.99
C TYR A 142 3.21 11.86 12.20
N SER A 143 3.39 11.28 13.39
CA SER A 143 4.37 10.20 13.56
C SER A 143 3.71 8.89 13.15
N VAL A 144 4.39 8.10 12.32
CA VAL A 144 3.89 6.79 11.88
C VAL A 144 4.45 5.71 12.80
N LYS A 145 3.60 5.12 13.63
CA LYS A 145 4.03 4.03 14.53
C LYS A 145 4.40 2.78 13.75
N GLY A 146 3.61 2.45 12.73
CA GLY A 146 3.83 1.26 11.92
C GLY A 146 2.60 0.82 11.14
N LEU A 147 2.73 -0.31 10.47
CA LEU A 147 1.69 -0.98 9.70
C LEU A 147 1.98 -2.48 9.60
N PHE A 148 0.99 -3.26 9.21
CA PHE A 148 1.17 -4.67 8.85
C PHE A 148 1.40 -4.82 7.35
N ILE A 149 2.27 -5.74 6.96
CA ILE A 149 2.47 -6.16 5.56
C ILE A 149 2.30 -7.66 5.40
N THR A 150 1.94 -8.10 4.20
CA THR A 150 2.00 -9.50 3.77
C THR A 150 2.12 -9.58 2.24
N ASN A 151 2.42 -10.76 1.70
CA ASN A 151 2.49 -10.96 0.25
C ASN A 151 1.10 -10.91 -0.40
N SER A 152 1.08 -10.43 -1.66
CA SER A 152 -0.03 -10.75 -2.55
C SER A 152 0.07 -12.22 -3.00
N ALA A 153 -1.06 -12.82 -3.36
CA ALA A 153 -1.11 -14.16 -3.91
C ALA A 153 -0.26 -14.26 -5.20
N TYR A 154 -0.20 -13.20 -6.00
CA TYR A 154 0.57 -13.18 -7.24
C TYR A 154 2.08 -13.26 -6.98
N ALA A 155 2.60 -12.38 -6.12
CA ALA A 155 4.01 -12.40 -5.75
C ALA A 155 4.38 -13.71 -5.05
N TYR A 156 3.51 -14.19 -4.16
CA TYR A 156 3.70 -15.47 -3.49
C TYR A 156 3.82 -16.64 -4.48
N THR A 157 2.88 -16.79 -5.40
CA THR A 157 2.88 -17.89 -6.39
C THR A 157 4.10 -17.81 -7.31
N SER A 158 4.48 -16.61 -7.76
CA SER A 158 5.73 -16.40 -8.52
C SER A 158 6.94 -16.91 -7.74
N MET A 159 7.10 -16.51 -6.48
CA MET A 159 8.24 -16.93 -5.66
C MET A 159 8.22 -18.43 -5.30
N THR A 160 7.06 -19.08 -5.18
CA THR A 160 6.96 -20.50 -4.78
C THR A 160 6.94 -21.49 -5.95
N GLU A 161 6.26 -21.13 -7.03
CA GLU A 161 5.95 -22.02 -8.15
C GLU A 161 6.66 -21.61 -9.45
N GLY A 162 7.06 -20.33 -9.55
CA GLY A 162 7.55 -19.74 -10.78
C GLY A 162 6.40 -19.42 -11.74
N THR A 163 6.65 -18.48 -12.65
CA THR A 163 5.69 -18.04 -13.65
C THR A 163 5.96 -18.75 -14.98
N PRO A 164 4.98 -19.45 -15.57
CA PRO A 164 5.16 -20.18 -16.82
C PRO A 164 5.68 -19.31 -17.98
N LEU A 165 5.36 -18.03 -17.99
CA LEU A 165 5.85 -17.06 -18.97
C LEU A 165 7.39 -16.97 -18.98
N TYR A 166 8.01 -16.93 -17.80
CA TYR A 166 9.46 -16.86 -17.66
C TYR A 166 10.10 -18.22 -17.98
N HIS A 167 9.50 -19.32 -17.51
CA HIS A 167 9.97 -20.68 -17.82
C HIS A 167 10.07 -20.94 -19.32
N ASN A 168 9.04 -20.54 -20.09
CA ASN A 168 9.02 -20.69 -21.54
C ASN A 168 10.10 -19.85 -22.24
N GLN A 169 10.64 -18.82 -21.58
CA GLN A 169 11.75 -18.00 -22.05
C GLN A 169 13.11 -18.46 -21.50
N GLY A 170 13.16 -19.59 -20.79
CA GLY A 170 14.38 -20.09 -20.15
C GLY A 170 14.82 -19.29 -18.93
N LYS A 171 13.92 -18.50 -18.34
CA LYS A 171 14.12 -17.71 -17.11
C LYS A 171 13.35 -18.37 -15.95
N GLU A 172 13.69 -18.01 -14.71
CA GLU A 172 13.07 -18.55 -13.50
C GLU A 172 12.94 -17.45 -12.44
N ASP A 173 11.71 -17.20 -12.00
CA ASP A 173 11.36 -16.24 -10.94
C ASP A 173 10.99 -16.93 -9.62
N LYS A 174 11.00 -18.27 -9.57
CA LYS A 174 10.92 -19.03 -8.32
C LYS A 174 12.15 -18.81 -7.45
N PHE A 175 11.93 -18.59 -6.16
CA PHE A 175 12.98 -18.30 -5.20
C PHE A 175 13.73 -19.56 -4.75
N ASP A 176 15.04 -19.41 -4.62
CA ASP A 176 15.94 -20.32 -3.90
C ASP A 176 16.49 -19.64 -2.63
N THR A 177 17.42 -20.28 -1.92
CA THR A 177 17.96 -19.78 -0.65
C THR A 177 18.75 -18.46 -0.74
N THR A 178 19.12 -18.03 -1.94
CA THR A 178 19.88 -16.81 -2.19
C THR A 178 19.01 -15.60 -2.55
N ASP A 179 17.72 -15.83 -2.79
CA ASP A 179 16.82 -14.79 -3.26
C ASP A 179 16.23 -13.95 -2.12
N SER A 180 15.74 -12.75 -2.44
CA SER A 180 15.00 -11.92 -1.49
C SER A 180 13.98 -11.05 -2.19
N PHE A 181 12.90 -10.75 -1.48
CA PHE A 181 11.89 -9.78 -1.90
C PHE A 181 11.74 -8.71 -0.83
N LYS A 182 12.27 -7.54 -1.11
CA LYS A 182 12.41 -6.42 -0.18
C LYS A 182 11.37 -5.35 -0.48
N LEU A 183 10.74 -4.85 0.59
CA LEU A 183 9.89 -3.68 0.60
C LEU A 183 10.62 -2.55 1.32
N THR A 184 10.76 -1.41 0.63
CA THR A 184 11.22 -0.16 1.24
C THR A 184 10.04 0.79 1.42
N ILE A 185 9.82 1.22 2.66
CA ILE A 185 8.75 2.14 3.04
C ILE A 185 9.38 3.50 3.31
N TYR A 186 8.98 4.52 2.56
CA TYR A 186 9.49 5.88 2.67
C TYR A 186 8.48 6.79 3.36
N ASN A 187 8.99 7.84 4.01
CA ASN A 187 8.19 9.04 4.25
C ASN A 187 7.87 9.75 2.92
N LEU A 188 6.90 10.68 2.93
CA LEU A 188 6.36 11.26 1.69
C LEU A 188 7.40 11.91 0.75
N ASP A 189 8.40 12.58 1.33
CA ASP A 189 9.48 13.27 0.60
C ASP A 189 10.68 12.36 0.28
N LYS A 190 10.64 11.08 0.72
CA LYS A 190 11.67 10.05 0.54
C LYS A 190 13.03 10.40 1.16
N THR A 191 13.06 11.26 2.18
CA THR A 191 14.29 11.55 2.94
C THR A 191 14.63 10.49 3.97
N MET A 192 13.62 9.74 4.46
CA MET A 192 13.76 8.65 5.42
C MET A 192 13.08 7.39 4.91
N HIS A 193 13.60 6.23 5.28
CA HIS A 193 13.01 4.94 4.91
C HIS A 193 13.23 3.85 5.97
N VAL A 194 12.40 2.81 5.89
CA VAL A 194 12.55 1.55 6.60
C VAL A 194 12.52 0.42 5.58
N ASP A 195 13.52 -0.44 5.61
CA ASP A 195 13.58 -1.66 4.81
C ASP A 195 12.98 -2.84 5.59
N CYS A 196 12.21 -3.66 4.89
CA CYS A 196 11.66 -4.91 5.42
C CYS A 196 11.56 -5.96 4.30
N TYR A 197 11.40 -7.22 4.69
CA TYR A 197 11.38 -8.34 3.74
C TYR A 197 10.03 -9.05 3.74
N LEU A 198 9.52 -9.26 2.52
CA LEU A 198 8.39 -10.11 2.19
C LEU A 198 8.83 -11.55 1.88
N ALA A 199 10.10 -11.74 1.51
CA ALA A 199 10.73 -13.06 1.43
C ALA A 199 12.25 -12.96 1.66
N GLU A 200 12.81 -13.94 2.36
CA GLU A 200 14.25 -14.16 2.53
C GLU A 200 14.56 -15.62 2.23
N GLY A 201 15.17 -15.87 1.07
CA GLY A 201 15.31 -17.19 0.49
C GLY A 201 13.96 -17.86 0.28
N THR A 202 13.84 -19.11 0.73
CA THR A 202 12.58 -19.87 0.70
C THR A 202 11.65 -19.54 1.88
N ASN A 203 12.02 -18.63 2.79
CA ASN A 203 11.15 -18.15 3.85
C ASN A 203 10.29 -16.99 3.31
N ILE A 204 9.15 -17.36 2.74
CA ILE A 204 8.21 -16.42 2.11
C ILE A 204 7.10 -16.09 3.11
N LEU A 205 6.87 -14.79 3.35
CA LEU A 205 5.90 -14.32 4.33
C LEU A 205 4.47 -14.69 3.91
N THR A 206 3.79 -15.47 4.76
CA THR A 206 2.40 -15.92 4.57
C THR A 206 1.43 -15.39 5.63
N GLU A 207 1.94 -14.61 6.57
CA GLU A 207 1.20 -14.01 7.68
C GLU A 207 1.32 -12.47 7.65
N TRP A 208 0.52 -11.78 8.47
CA TRP A 208 0.67 -10.35 8.68
C TRP A 208 1.87 -10.05 9.59
N LYS A 209 2.83 -9.28 9.09
CA LYS A 209 4.03 -8.86 9.83
C LYS A 209 3.96 -7.38 10.17
N TRP A 210 4.03 -7.04 11.45
CA TRP A 210 4.12 -5.66 11.91
C TRP A 210 5.49 -5.06 11.61
N ILE A 211 5.51 -3.88 10.99
CA ILE A 211 6.72 -3.09 10.71
C ILE A 211 6.66 -1.80 11.53
N ASN A 212 7.69 -1.58 12.36
CA ASN A 212 7.83 -0.32 13.07
C ASN A 212 8.37 0.76 12.13
N LEU A 213 7.64 1.87 12.01
CA LEU A 213 7.95 3.00 11.13
C LEU A 213 8.34 4.27 11.87
N SER A 214 8.59 4.21 13.18
CA SER A 214 8.96 5.40 13.98
C SER A 214 10.24 6.09 13.48
N ALA A 215 11.10 5.34 12.78
CA ALA A 215 12.32 5.87 12.17
C ALA A 215 12.07 6.80 10.97
N LEU A 216 10.84 6.86 10.43
CA LEU A 216 10.48 7.78 9.35
C LEU A 216 10.34 9.24 9.79
N GLY A 217 10.33 9.49 11.11
CA GLY A 217 10.05 10.80 11.66
C GLY A 217 8.60 11.22 11.47
N GLU A 218 8.38 12.54 11.42
CA GLU A 218 7.06 13.11 11.17
C GLU A 218 6.85 13.30 9.68
N THR A 219 5.69 12.85 9.17
CA THR A 219 5.38 12.95 7.74
C THR A 219 3.89 13.12 7.47
N LYS A 220 3.56 13.51 6.24
CA LYS A 220 2.19 13.63 5.74
C LYS A 220 1.77 12.44 4.88
N GLY A 221 2.61 11.42 4.76
CA GLY A 221 2.29 10.29 3.91
C GLY A 221 3.41 9.28 3.78
N LEU A 222 3.12 8.22 3.02
CA LEU A 222 4.03 7.11 2.76
C LEU A 222 4.12 6.83 1.27
N LYS A 223 5.30 6.38 0.84
CA LYS A 223 5.57 5.81 -0.49
C LYS A 223 6.26 4.46 -0.33
N PHE A 224 6.15 3.62 -1.35
CA PHE A 224 6.65 2.25 -1.30
C PHE A 224 7.49 1.95 -2.54
N ALA A 225 8.48 1.08 -2.38
CA ALA A 225 9.23 0.49 -3.49
C ALA A 225 9.49 -0.98 -3.19
N LEU A 226 9.45 -1.80 -4.23
CA LEU A 226 9.79 -3.22 -4.16
C LEU A 226 11.09 -3.49 -4.91
N THR A 227 11.86 -4.45 -4.42
CA THR A 227 13.06 -4.95 -5.08
C THR A 227 13.13 -6.45 -4.89
N SER A 228 13.45 -7.18 -5.96
CA SER A 228 13.66 -8.63 -5.92
C SER A 228 15.05 -8.95 -6.42
N THR A 229 15.62 -10.06 -5.99
CA THR A 229 16.82 -10.63 -6.63
C THR A 229 16.51 -11.30 -7.97
N LYS A 230 15.24 -11.65 -8.21
CA LYS A 230 14.77 -12.17 -9.50
C LYS A 230 14.45 -11.02 -10.45
N GLU A 231 15.41 -10.71 -11.31
CA GLU A 231 15.33 -9.63 -12.30
C GLU A 231 15.77 -10.13 -13.68
N ASP A 232 15.35 -9.43 -14.73
CA ASP A 232 15.88 -9.53 -16.07
C ASP A 232 16.24 -8.15 -16.65
N GLU A 233 16.52 -8.06 -17.94
CA GLU A 233 16.89 -6.80 -18.60
C GLU A 233 15.79 -5.73 -18.58
N TYR A 234 14.54 -6.12 -18.31
CA TYR A 234 13.38 -5.23 -18.23
C TYR A 234 13.00 -4.87 -16.79
N GLY A 235 13.62 -5.51 -15.80
CA GLY A 235 13.46 -5.21 -14.38
C GLY A 235 13.04 -6.42 -13.57
N MET A 236 12.30 -6.17 -12.49
CA MET A 236 11.89 -7.20 -11.54
C MET A 236 10.93 -8.21 -12.20
N MET A 237 11.28 -9.50 -12.14
CA MET A 237 10.42 -10.58 -12.63
C MET A 237 9.33 -10.95 -11.61
N THR A 238 9.64 -10.82 -10.32
CA THR A 238 8.65 -10.99 -9.26
C THR A 238 7.56 -9.92 -9.39
N PRO A 239 6.26 -10.26 -9.36
CA PRO A 239 5.19 -9.27 -9.41
C PRO A 239 5.30 -8.22 -8.31
N ALA A 240 5.24 -6.95 -8.68
CA ALA A 240 5.41 -5.80 -7.77
C ALA A 240 4.14 -5.48 -6.96
N TYR A 241 3.52 -6.51 -6.37
CA TYR A 241 2.28 -6.39 -5.61
C TYR A 241 2.41 -6.99 -4.21
N PHE A 242 1.95 -6.25 -3.20
CA PHE A 242 1.86 -6.71 -1.82
C PHE A 242 0.61 -6.16 -1.14
N CYS A 243 0.35 -6.58 0.10
CA CYS A 243 -0.80 -6.11 0.86
C CYS A 243 -0.34 -5.46 2.17
N LEU A 244 -1.08 -4.42 2.60
CA LEU A 244 -0.88 -3.76 3.90
C LEU A 244 -2.20 -3.58 4.64
N ASP A 245 -2.11 -3.41 5.96
CA ASP A 245 -3.26 -3.11 6.81
C ASP A 245 -2.81 -2.42 8.11
N GLY A 246 -3.75 -1.83 8.85
CA GLY A 246 -3.56 -1.37 10.22
C GLY A 246 -2.53 -0.25 10.39
N ILE A 247 -2.41 0.66 9.42
CA ILE A 247 -1.55 1.84 9.54
C ILE A 247 -1.94 2.60 10.81
N THR A 248 -0.98 2.80 11.70
CA THR A 248 -1.19 3.46 12.99
C THR A 248 -0.39 4.75 13.05
N LEU A 249 -1.09 5.87 13.16
CA LEU A 249 -0.54 7.21 13.32
C LEU A 249 -0.65 7.64 14.79
N ILE A 250 0.28 8.51 15.19
CA ILE A 250 0.28 9.22 16.46
C ILE A 250 0.27 10.71 16.14
N GLU A 251 -0.77 11.39 16.59
CA GLU A 251 -0.85 12.86 16.59
C GLU A 251 -0.19 13.39 17.86
N LYS A 252 0.64 14.41 17.70
CA LYS A 252 1.29 15.12 18.80
C LYS A 252 0.59 16.44 19.05
#